data_AF-A0A1G0JDY7-F1
#
_entry.id   AF-A0A1G0JDY7-F1
#
_cell.length_a   1.000
_cell.length_b   1.000
_cell.length_c   1.000
_cell.angle_alpha   90.00
_cell.angle_beta   90.00
_cell.angle_gamma   90.00
#
_symmetry.space_group_name_H-M   'P 1'
#
loop_
_entity.id
_entity.type
_entity.pdbx_description
1 polymer ?
#
loop_
_entity_poly.entity_id
_entity_poly.type
_entity_poly.pdbx_seq_one_letter_code
_entity_poly.pdbx_strand_id
1 'polypeptide(L)'
;MTNQTLRTLAKDYANGTLNKEAYRKSRDELLAGVLSGDIPLPVNEYRPPLRAQDLDSTFEKPSIEPVPPQQDMEPITEFVTPPSKRGPPIIAGKSRPGSPLKHDIALIAVVTILFIAVLIVVMSVLEEDGQPTNRDNITDSDPGQTPPALQNQSATELMEEFLQRRNWSNESLQQFTAQWNNLIPDDQASGLASPLSIQLTNAIYKQLLDGSYWDPGHSEPSDFPSSPCN
;
A
#
# COMPACT_ATOMS: atom_id res chain seq x y z
N MET A 1 -18.17 -29.29 -1.47
CA MET A 1 -18.35 -27.82 -1.34
C MET A 1 -17.26 -27.11 -2.13
N THR A 2 -17.24 -27.23 -3.46
CA THR A 2 -15.96 -27.28 -4.19
C THR A 2 -15.80 -26.22 -5.28
N ASN A 3 -16.12 -24.95 -5.01
CA ASN A 3 -15.76 -23.81 -5.88
C ASN A 3 -15.88 -22.43 -5.20
N GLN A 4 -15.93 -22.37 -3.86
CA GLN A 4 -15.95 -21.07 -3.19
C GLN A 4 -14.53 -20.51 -3.12
N THR A 5 -14.35 -19.34 -3.72
CA THR A 5 -13.17 -18.48 -3.59
C THR A 5 -13.44 -17.37 -2.56
N LEU A 6 -12.39 -16.77 -2.01
CA LEU A 6 -12.50 -15.57 -1.16
C LEU A 6 -13.31 -14.45 -1.85
N ARG A 7 -13.19 -14.33 -3.18
CA ARG A 7 -13.93 -13.35 -3.98
C ARG A 7 -15.44 -13.62 -3.96
N THR A 8 -15.85 -14.88 -4.09
CA THR A 8 -17.28 -15.27 -3.98
C THR A 8 -17.81 -15.02 -2.57
N LEU A 9 -17.06 -15.37 -1.51
CA LEU A 9 -17.47 -15.09 -0.13
C LEU A 9 -17.65 -13.59 0.13
N ALA A 10 -16.72 -12.76 -0.37
CA ALA A 10 -16.82 -11.31 -0.25
C ALA A 10 -18.03 -10.75 -1.02
N LYS A 11 -18.33 -11.30 -2.20
CA LYS A 11 -19.51 -10.93 -3.00
C LYS A 11 -20.81 -11.28 -2.27
N ASP A 12 -20.89 -12.46 -1.67
CA ASP A 12 -22.06 -12.92 -0.92
C ASP A 12 -22.30 -12.08 0.34
N TYR A 13 -21.23 -11.73 1.06
CA TYR A 13 -21.31 -10.79 2.18
C TYR A 13 -21.79 -9.40 1.73
N ALA A 14 -21.24 -8.87 0.64
CA ALA A 14 -21.64 -7.56 0.11
C ALA A 14 -23.10 -7.52 -0.37
N ASN A 15 -23.60 -8.62 -0.92
CA ASN A 15 -25.00 -8.76 -1.32
C ASN A 15 -25.96 -8.97 -0.14
N GLY A 16 -25.44 -9.11 1.09
CA GLY A 16 -26.22 -9.41 2.28
C GLY A 16 -26.78 -10.83 2.31
N THR A 17 -26.33 -11.72 1.42
CA THR A 17 -26.70 -13.15 1.46
C THR A 17 -25.96 -13.87 2.58
N LEU A 18 -24.79 -13.36 2.97
CA LEU A 18 -23.98 -13.86 4.08
C LEU A 18 -23.94 -12.82 5.21
N ASN A 19 -24.18 -13.22 6.46
CA ASN A 19 -23.99 -12.35 7.62
C ASN A 19 -22.49 -12.26 8.01
N LYS A 20 -22.16 -11.32 8.89
CA LYS A 20 -20.77 -11.04 9.28
C LYS A 20 -20.10 -12.26 9.93
N GLU A 21 -20.78 -12.96 10.84
CA GLU A 21 -20.19 -14.14 11.49
C GLU A 21 -19.97 -15.30 10.51
N ALA A 22 -20.93 -15.59 9.64
CA ALA A 22 -20.78 -16.66 8.65
C ALA A 22 -19.70 -16.33 7.63
N TYR A 23 -19.54 -15.06 7.24
CA TYR A 23 -18.41 -14.63 6.42
C TYR A 23 -17.07 -14.91 7.07
N ARG A 24 -16.88 -14.51 8.34
CA ARG A 24 -15.62 -14.76 9.06
C ARG A 24 -15.33 -16.26 9.16
N LYS A 25 -16.33 -17.04 9.57
CA LYS A 25 -16.18 -18.50 9.68
C LYS A 25 -15.82 -19.15 8.34
N SER A 26 -16.55 -18.83 7.27
CA SER A 26 -16.32 -19.41 5.94
C SER A 26 -14.96 -19.01 5.38
N ARG A 27 -14.52 -17.77 5.66
CA ARG A 27 -13.19 -17.29 5.30
C ARG A 27 -12.10 -18.04 6.06
N ASP A 28 -12.24 -18.24 7.37
CA ASP A 28 -11.24 -18.92 8.19
C ASP A 28 -11.12 -20.40 7.79
N GLU A 29 -12.24 -21.07 7.50
CA GLU A 29 -12.27 -22.44 6.98
C GLU A 29 -11.59 -22.55 5.59
N LEU A 30 -11.85 -21.59 4.70
CA LEU A 30 -11.22 -21.56 3.37
C LEU A 30 -9.72 -21.32 3.48
N LEU A 31 -9.29 -20.38 4.32
CA LEU A 31 -7.87 -20.12 4.56
C LEU A 31 -7.17 -21.32 5.18
N ALA A 32 -7.79 -21.97 6.18
CA ALA A 32 -7.25 -23.18 6.78
C ALA A 32 -7.09 -24.30 5.76
N GLY A 33 -8.10 -24.52 4.89
CA GLY A 33 -8.04 -25.53 3.84
C GLY A 33 -7.01 -25.23 2.74
N VAL A 34 -6.77 -23.95 2.43
CA VAL A 34 -5.69 -23.56 1.51
C VAL A 34 -4.33 -23.78 2.15
N LEU A 35 -4.16 -23.45 3.43
CA LEU A 35 -2.91 -23.62 4.16
C LEU A 35 -2.57 -25.09 4.45
N SER A 36 -3.57 -25.95 4.66
CA SER A 36 -3.38 -27.38 4.81
C SER A 36 -3.10 -28.11 3.49
N GLY A 37 -3.36 -27.45 2.35
CA GLY A 37 -3.27 -28.05 1.02
C GLY A 37 -4.52 -28.86 0.62
N ASP A 38 -5.58 -28.87 1.45
CA ASP A 38 -6.84 -29.56 1.15
C ASP A 38 -7.62 -28.88 0.01
N ILE A 39 -7.47 -27.56 -0.14
CA ILE A 39 -8.10 -26.77 -1.19
C ILE A 39 -7.03 -26.45 -2.24
N PRO A 40 -7.07 -27.06 -3.44
CA PRO A 40 -6.09 -26.79 -4.49
C PRO A 40 -6.27 -25.35 -5.00
N LEU A 41 -5.20 -24.57 -4.93
CA LEU A 41 -5.15 -23.26 -5.56
C LEU A 41 -4.92 -23.42 -7.07
N PRO A 42 -5.74 -22.78 -7.93
CA PRO A 42 -5.40 -22.68 -9.34
C PRO A 42 -4.08 -21.91 -9.46
N VAL A 43 -3.09 -22.53 -10.09
CA VAL A 43 -1.84 -21.86 -10.42
C VAL A 43 -2.16 -20.81 -11.47
N ASN A 44 -2.28 -19.55 -11.05
CA ASN A 44 -2.36 -18.46 -11.99
C ASN A 44 -0.96 -18.30 -12.61
N GLU A 45 -0.83 -18.65 -13.87
CA GLU A 45 0.34 -18.29 -14.67
C GLU A 45 0.32 -16.76 -14.83
N TYR A 46 1.12 -16.09 -14.00
CA TYR A 46 1.35 -14.66 -14.16
C TYR A 46 2.09 -14.46 -15.48
N ARG A 47 1.62 -13.49 -16.28
CA ARG A 47 2.38 -13.05 -17.44
C ARG A 47 3.78 -12.63 -16.95
N PRO A 48 4.87 -13.09 -17.60
CA PRO A 48 6.21 -12.64 -17.25
C PRO A 48 6.27 -11.11 -17.25
N PRO A 49 7.04 -10.49 -16.34
CA PRO A 49 7.15 -9.05 -16.26
C PRO A 49 7.52 -8.48 -17.62
N LEU A 50 6.72 -7.51 -18.09
CA LEU A 50 6.98 -6.82 -19.35
C LEU A 50 8.36 -6.18 -19.26
N ARG A 51 9.20 -6.39 -20.28
CA ARG A 51 10.48 -5.67 -20.34
C ARG A 51 10.19 -4.20 -20.63
N ALA A 52 11.03 -3.31 -20.15
CA ALA A 52 10.90 -1.87 -20.39
C ALA A 52 10.73 -1.52 -21.88
N GLN A 53 11.34 -2.31 -22.78
CA GLN A 53 11.24 -2.15 -24.23
C GLN A 53 9.84 -2.46 -24.80
N ASP A 54 9.04 -3.27 -24.10
CA ASP A 54 7.68 -3.63 -24.52
C ASP A 54 6.62 -2.63 -24.00
N LEU A 55 7.00 -1.74 -23.08
CA LEU A 55 6.12 -0.71 -22.50
C LEU A 55 5.98 0.53 -23.40
N ASP A 56 6.95 0.77 -24.30
CA ASP A 56 6.93 1.92 -25.23
C ASP A 56 5.82 1.82 -26.29
N SER A 57 5.37 0.60 -26.64
CA SER A 57 4.35 0.41 -27.68
C SER A 57 2.91 0.73 -27.22
N THR A 58 2.68 0.98 -25.93
CA THR A 58 1.33 1.35 -25.42
C THR A 58 1.21 2.85 -25.12
N PHE A 59 2.31 3.60 -25.20
CA PHE A 59 2.35 5.06 -25.07
C PHE A 59 2.32 5.79 -26.42
N GLU A 60 2.05 5.09 -27.53
CA GLU A 60 1.50 5.74 -28.72
C GLU A 60 0.10 6.26 -28.36
N LYS A 61 0.10 7.46 -27.76
CA LYS A 61 -1.02 8.39 -27.70
C LYS A 61 -1.79 8.22 -29.00
N PRO A 62 -3.08 7.82 -28.99
CA PRO A 62 -3.84 7.75 -30.21
C PRO A 62 -3.70 9.12 -30.88
N SER A 63 -2.97 9.13 -31.99
CA SER A 63 -2.83 10.30 -32.82
C SER A 63 -4.24 10.58 -33.29
N ILE A 64 -4.90 11.52 -32.61
CA ILE A 64 -6.16 12.10 -33.03
C ILE A 64 -5.84 12.76 -34.36
N GLU A 65 -6.06 12.01 -35.43
CA GLU A 65 -6.06 12.51 -36.78
C GLU A 65 -7.01 13.71 -36.79
N PRO A 66 -6.55 14.92 -37.16
CA PRO A 66 -7.37 16.11 -37.12
C PRO A 66 -8.49 15.94 -38.14
N VAL A 67 -9.68 15.60 -37.62
CA VAL A 67 -10.92 15.61 -38.41
C VAL A 67 -11.07 17.01 -39.00
N PRO A 68 -11.19 17.15 -40.33
CA PRO A 68 -11.34 18.45 -40.96
C PRO A 68 -12.59 19.17 -40.43
N PRO A 69 -12.54 20.51 -40.29
CA PRO A 69 -13.66 21.27 -39.77
C PRO A 69 -14.85 21.17 -40.72
N GLN A 70 -15.86 20.38 -40.33
CA GLN A 70 -17.16 20.42 -40.99
C GLN A 70 -17.83 21.74 -40.62
N GLN A 71 -17.92 22.61 -41.63
CA GLN A 71 -18.68 23.84 -41.63
C GLN A 71 -20.17 23.58 -41.41
N ASP A 72 -20.76 24.45 -40.58
CA ASP A 72 -22.16 24.89 -40.57
C ASP A 72 -23.23 23.86 -40.92
N MET A 73 -23.89 23.33 -39.88
CA MET A 73 -25.31 22.99 -39.94
C MET A 73 -26.00 23.25 -38.60
N GLU A 74 -27.23 23.71 -38.72
CA GLU A 74 -28.09 24.49 -37.82
C GLU A 74 -28.42 23.88 -36.44
N PRO A 75 -28.89 24.71 -35.48
CA PRO A 75 -29.32 24.24 -34.18
C PRO A 75 -30.72 23.61 -34.27
N ILE A 76 -30.80 22.28 -34.16
CA ILE A 76 -32.07 21.58 -33.95
C ILE A 76 -32.07 20.95 -32.57
N THR A 77 -32.86 21.59 -31.71
CA THR A 77 -33.30 21.13 -30.40
C THR A 77 -34.10 19.85 -30.55
N GLU A 78 -33.54 18.68 -30.22
CA GLU A 78 -34.37 17.51 -29.88
C GLU A 78 -33.63 16.56 -28.93
N PHE A 79 -33.86 16.77 -27.63
CA PHE A 79 -33.50 15.81 -26.58
C PHE A 79 -34.42 14.59 -26.70
N VAL A 80 -33.96 13.55 -27.40
CA VAL A 80 -34.59 12.22 -27.36
C VAL A 80 -33.95 11.41 -26.24
N THR A 81 -34.63 11.39 -25.10
CA THR A 81 -34.33 10.54 -23.93
C THR A 81 -34.59 9.07 -24.28
N PRO A 82 -33.68 8.12 -23.97
CA PRO A 82 -33.92 6.70 -24.19
C PRO A 82 -35.04 6.15 -23.27
N PRO A 83 -35.85 5.18 -23.74
CA PRO A 83 -36.98 4.65 -22.98
C PRO A 83 -36.52 3.81 -21.79
N SER A 84 -36.89 4.30 -20.59
CA SER A 84 -36.77 3.63 -19.31
C SER A 84 -37.53 2.29 -19.33
N LYS A 85 -36.79 1.18 -19.17
CA LYS A 85 -37.35 -0.17 -19.00
C LYS A 85 -38.09 -0.24 -17.66
N ARG A 86 -39.42 -0.39 -17.76
CA ARG A 86 -40.35 -0.81 -16.71
C ARG A 86 -39.77 -1.96 -15.89
N GLY A 87 -39.57 -1.71 -14.59
CA GLY A 87 -39.50 -2.77 -13.58
C GLY A 87 -40.91 -3.23 -13.16
N PRO A 88 -41.06 -4.42 -12.56
CA PRO A 88 -42.34 -5.04 -12.20
C PRO A 88 -42.95 -4.44 -10.93
N PRO A 89 -44.24 -4.75 -10.63
CA PRO A 89 -45.03 -4.05 -9.61
C PRO A 89 -44.55 -4.32 -8.18
N ILE A 90 -44.57 -3.25 -7.40
CA ILE A 90 -44.36 -3.20 -5.95
C ILE A 90 -45.46 -4.03 -5.28
N ILE A 91 -45.08 -5.17 -4.69
CA ILE A 91 -45.92 -5.90 -3.75
C ILE A 91 -45.89 -5.12 -2.43
N ALA A 92 -47.04 -4.53 -2.10
CA ALA A 92 -47.33 -3.99 -0.79
C ALA A 92 -47.25 -5.12 0.25
N GLY A 93 -46.44 -4.93 1.29
CA GLY A 93 -46.46 -5.83 2.42
C GLY A 93 -45.27 -5.70 3.35
N LYS A 94 -45.55 -5.04 4.49
CA LYS A 94 -45.08 -5.34 5.85
C LYS A 94 -44.27 -4.22 6.50
N SER A 95 -45.01 -3.42 7.25
CA SER A 95 -44.54 -2.45 8.24
C SER A 95 -43.45 -3.07 9.12
N ARG A 96 -42.22 -2.55 9.00
CA ARG A 96 -41.14 -2.82 9.95
C ARG A 96 -41.36 -1.95 11.20
N PRO A 97 -41.37 -2.53 12.41
CA PRO A 97 -41.38 -1.76 13.64
C PRO A 97 -40.04 -1.01 13.77
N GLY A 98 -40.12 0.27 14.15
CA GLY A 98 -38.99 1.18 14.24
C GLY A 98 -37.92 0.71 15.23
N SER A 99 -36.67 0.71 14.77
CA SER A 99 -35.49 0.51 15.61
C SER A 99 -35.09 1.83 16.29
N PRO A 100 -34.81 1.84 17.61
CA PRO A 100 -34.38 3.02 18.34
C PRO A 100 -32.90 3.35 18.02
N LEU A 101 -32.67 4.05 16.91
CA LEU A 101 -31.35 4.31 16.33
C LEU A 101 -30.52 5.42 17.03
N LYS A 102 -30.85 5.82 18.26
CA LYS A 102 -30.17 6.95 18.93
C LYS A 102 -29.05 6.54 19.91
N HIS A 103 -29.02 5.29 20.37
CA HIS A 103 -28.00 4.84 21.33
C HIS A 103 -26.69 4.37 20.66
N ASP A 104 -26.72 3.86 19.43
CA ASP A 104 -25.51 3.35 18.76
C ASP A 104 -24.57 4.45 18.26
N ILE A 105 -25.09 5.62 17.86
CA ILE A 105 -24.25 6.73 17.39
C ILE A 105 -23.46 7.35 18.56
N ALA A 106 -24.06 7.43 19.75
CA ALA A 106 -23.39 7.95 20.94
C ALA A 106 -22.25 7.04 21.42
N LEU A 107 -22.43 5.72 21.32
CA LEU A 107 -21.42 4.75 21.74
C LEU A 107 -20.20 4.77 20.81
N ILE A 108 -20.42 4.91 19.49
CA ILE A 108 -19.34 5.05 18.51
C ILE A 108 -18.51 6.32 18.78
N ALA A 109 -19.16 7.46 19.05
CA ALA A 109 -18.47 8.73 19.32
C ALA A 109 -17.59 8.69 20.57
N VAL A 110 -18.03 8.01 21.63
CA VAL A 110 -17.25 7.85 22.87
C VAL A 110 -16.02 6.97 22.62
N VAL A 111 -16.17 5.88 21.84
CA VAL A 111 -15.04 4.99 21.52
C VAL A 111 -13.99 5.70 20.66
N THR A 112 -14.39 6.50 19.67
CA THR A 112 -13.43 7.27 18.86
C THR A 112 -12.67 8.32 19.67
N ILE A 113 -13.35 9.04 20.57
CA ILE A 113 -12.67 10.03 21.44
C ILE A 113 -11.65 9.34 22.34
N LEU A 114 -12.00 8.18 22.91
CA LEU A 114 -11.11 7.42 23.78
C LEU A 114 -9.91 6.87 23.00
N PHE A 115 -10.11 6.43 21.76
CA PHE A 115 -9.02 5.97 20.89
C PHE A 115 -8.05 7.12 20.53
N ILE A 116 -8.57 8.31 20.23
CA ILE A 116 -7.75 9.50 19.94
C ILE A 116 -6.94 9.91 21.19
N ALA A 117 -7.55 9.88 22.38
CA ALA A 117 -6.86 10.21 23.62
C ALA A 117 -5.70 9.22 23.90
N VAL A 118 -5.90 7.92 23.67
CA VAL A 118 -4.84 6.91 23.80
C VAL A 118 -3.72 7.16 22.79
N LEU A 119 -4.06 7.49 21.55
CA LEU A 119 -3.07 7.80 20.50
C LEU A 119 -2.20 9.02 20.86
N ILE A 120 -2.81 10.07 21.43
CA ILE A 120 -2.09 11.26 21.90
C ILE A 120 -1.15 10.88 23.05
N VAL A 121 -1.60 10.09 24.03
CA VAL A 121 -0.75 9.65 25.15
C VAL A 121 0.43 8.79 24.66
N VAL A 122 0.19 7.87 23.71
CA VAL A 122 1.26 7.04 23.13
C VAL A 122 2.28 7.89 22.36
N MET A 123 1.81 8.88 21.58
CA MET A 123 2.70 9.81 20.88
C MET A 123 3.50 10.67 21.87
N SER A 124 2.89 11.16 22.95
CA SER A 124 3.59 11.96 23.97
C SER A 124 4.62 11.16 24.78
N VAL A 125 4.40 9.86 24.99
CA VAL A 125 5.38 8.99 25.67
C VAL A 125 6.54 8.59 24.74
N LEU A 126 6.33 8.58 23.43
CA LEU A 126 7.38 8.31 22.44
C LEU A 126 8.28 9.52 22.14
N GLU A 127 7.92 10.72 22.60
CA GLU A 127 8.69 11.96 22.37
C GLU A 127 9.66 12.31 23.50
N GLU A 128 9.78 11.46 24.52
CA GLU A 128 10.62 11.69 25.71
C GLU A 128 11.81 10.71 25.75
N ASP A 129 12.63 10.66 24.69
CA ASP A 129 14.02 10.18 24.74
C ASP A 129 14.79 10.56 23.46
N GLY A 130 15.02 11.86 23.30
CA GLY A 130 15.84 12.43 22.23
C GLY A 130 16.87 13.42 22.74
N GLN A 131 17.35 13.24 23.98
CA GLN A 131 18.47 14.02 24.48
C GLN A 131 19.77 13.47 23.88
N PRO A 132 20.53 14.24 23.08
CA PRO A 132 21.80 13.78 22.52
C PRO A 132 22.78 13.61 23.68
N THR A 133 22.98 12.37 24.12
CA THR A 133 24.10 12.04 25.01
C THR A 133 25.37 12.11 24.20
N ASN A 134 25.99 13.29 24.30
CA ASN A 134 27.40 13.52 24.15
C ASN A 134 28.17 12.42 24.90
N ARG A 135 28.74 11.46 24.16
CA ARG A 135 29.71 10.52 24.71
C ARG A 135 30.84 10.33 23.71
N ASP A 136 31.93 10.98 24.07
CA ASP A 136 33.27 10.87 23.55
C ASP A 136 33.60 9.41 23.17
N ASN A 137 33.60 9.12 21.87
CA ASN A 137 34.29 7.95 21.35
C ASN A 137 35.43 8.47 20.48
N ILE A 138 36.57 8.68 21.14
CA ILE A 138 37.88 8.90 20.53
C ILE A 138 38.24 7.60 19.83
N THR A 139 37.76 7.42 18.61
CA THR A 139 38.34 6.51 17.63
C THR A 139 39.20 7.37 16.72
N ASP A 140 40.50 7.18 16.88
CA ASP A 140 41.61 7.68 16.09
C ASP A 140 41.24 7.71 14.60
N SER A 141 40.74 8.87 14.16
CA SER A 141 40.32 9.11 12.78
C SER A 141 41.34 10.04 12.17
N ASP A 142 42.07 9.48 11.22
CA ASP A 142 42.86 10.12 10.18
C ASP A 142 42.37 11.55 9.87
N PRO A 143 43.17 12.60 10.14
CA PRO A 143 42.78 13.99 9.89
C PRO A 143 42.91 14.30 8.40
N GLY A 144 41.95 13.80 7.61
CA GLY A 144 42.00 13.92 6.15
C GLY A 144 40.65 13.90 5.42
N GLN A 145 39.53 13.59 6.06
CA GLN A 145 38.22 13.67 5.41
C GLN A 145 37.44 14.89 5.89
N THR A 146 37.60 15.97 5.13
CA THR A 146 36.66 17.09 5.13
C THR A 146 35.25 16.53 4.88
N PRO A 147 34.24 16.88 5.68
CA PRO A 147 32.86 16.50 5.38
C PRO A 147 32.57 16.94 3.95
N PRO A 148 32.13 16.04 3.04
CA PRO A 148 31.83 16.43 1.68
C PRO A 148 30.79 17.54 1.77
N ALA A 149 31.16 18.73 1.27
CA ALA A 149 30.24 19.84 1.13
C ALA A 149 28.95 19.29 0.52
N LEU A 150 27.78 19.75 1.00
CA LEU A 150 26.47 19.44 0.41
C LEU A 150 26.55 19.69 -1.09
N GLN A 151 26.91 18.64 -1.84
CA GLN A 151 26.90 18.67 -3.28
C GLN A 151 25.43 18.60 -3.65
N ASN A 152 25.01 19.47 -4.56
CA ASN A 152 23.70 19.45 -5.19
C ASN A 152 23.52 18.11 -5.93
N GLN A 153 23.29 17.05 -5.18
CA GLN A 153 23.02 15.73 -5.72
C GLN A 153 21.63 15.80 -6.34
N SER A 154 21.55 15.49 -7.63
CA SER A 154 20.26 15.39 -8.28
C SER A 154 19.50 14.16 -7.75
N ALA A 155 18.17 14.22 -7.75
CA ALA A 155 17.33 13.09 -7.39
C ALA A 155 17.64 11.82 -8.19
N THR A 156 18.03 11.98 -9.47
CA THR A 156 18.42 10.89 -10.35
C THR A 156 19.71 10.21 -9.91
N GLU A 157 20.73 10.98 -9.50
CA GLU A 157 22.00 10.45 -9.03
C GLU A 157 21.83 9.71 -7.70
N LEU A 158 21.01 10.26 -6.80
CA LEU A 158 20.64 9.62 -5.54
C LEU A 158 19.92 8.27 -5.76
N MET A 159 18.96 8.21 -6.69
CA MET A 159 18.28 6.97 -7.07
C MET A 159 19.25 5.95 -7.69
N GLU A 160 20.13 6.40 -8.57
CA GLU A 160 21.13 5.54 -9.22
C GLU A 160 22.11 4.95 -8.19
N GLU A 161 22.66 5.77 -7.30
CA GLU A 161 23.57 5.34 -6.25
C GLU A 161 22.91 4.29 -5.33
N PHE A 162 21.67 4.55 -4.92
CA PHE A 162 20.93 3.63 -4.07
C PHE A 162 20.69 2.27 -4.76
N LEU A 163 20.30 2.30 -6.03
CA LEU A 163 20.11 1.09 -6.85
C LEU A 163 21.42 0.31 -7.08
N GLN A 164 22.53 1.01 -7.25
CA GLN A 164 23.85 0.38 -7.43
C GLN A 164 24.36 -0.29 -6.15
N ARG A 165 24.14 0.32 -4.98
CA ARG A 165 24.53 -0.25 -3.68
C ARG A 165 23.81 -1.57 -3.36
N ARG A 166 22.60 -1.78 -3.91
CA ARG A 166 21.75 -2.98 -3.69
C ARG A 166 21.51 -3.33 -2.22
N ASN A 167 21.70 -2.39 -1.32
CA ASN A 167 21.48 -2.57 0.10
C ASN A 167 20.07 -2.10 0.45
N TRP A 168 19.17 -3.04 0.76
CA TRP A 168 17.77 -2.80 1.11
C TRP A 168 17.52 -2.88 2.61
N SER A 169 18.53 -2.63 3.43
CA SER A 169 18.35 -2.57 4.88
C SER A 169 17.44 -1.40 5.29
N ASN A 170 16.81 -1.50 6.47
CA ASN A 170 16.01 -0.40 7.01
C ASN A 170 16.86 0.89 7.16
N GLU A 171 18.12 0.76 7.57
CA GLU A 171 19.03 1.89 7.70
C GLU A 171 19.31 2.58 6.35
N SER A 172 19.57 1.83 5.28
CA SER A 172 19.84 2.42 3.97
C SER A 172 18.59 3.10 3.38
N LEU A 173 17.40 2.52 3.61
CA LEU A 173 16.13 3.12 3.20
C LEU A 173 15.84 4.42 3.96
N GLN A 174 16.13 4.47 5.26
CA GLN A 174 16.00 5.69 6.05
C GLN A 174 16.96 6.78 5.58
N GLN A 175 18.23 6.42 5.33
CA GLN A 175 19.21 7.35 4.78
C GLN A 175 18.78 7.90 3.42
N PHE A 176 18.35 7.02 2.51
CA PHE A 176 17.81 7.42 1.21
C PHE A 176 16.62 8.37 1.35
N THR A 177 15.67 8.05 2.24
CA THR A 177 14.47 8.87 2.47
C THR A 177 14.83 10.24 3.04
N ALA A 178 15.77 10.29 3.99
CA ALA A 178 16.25 11.55 4.56
C ALA A 178 16.93 12.42 3.50
N GLN A 179 17.80 11.83 2.67
CA GLN A 179 18.46 12.54 1.58
C GLN A 179 17.46 13.00 0.51
N TRP A 180 16.51 12.14 0.13
CA TRP A 180 15.43 12.48 -0.81
C TRP A 180 14.60 13.67 -0.33
N ASN A 181 14.22 13.68 0.94
CA ASN A 181 13.43 14.77 1.53
C ASN A 181 14.20 16.09 1.66
N ASN A 182 15.54 16.03 1.67
CA ASN A 182 16.38 17.23 1.66
C ASN A 182 16.58 17.82 0.26
N LEU A 183 16.16 17.12 -0.81
CA LEU A 183 16.21 17.63 -2.18
C LEU A 183 15.19 18.76 -2.39
N ILE A 184 15.52 19.69 -3.28
CA ILE A 184 14.56 20.71 -3.71
C ILE A 184 13.40 20.06 -4.49
N PRO A 185 12.18 20.64 -4.46
CA PRO A 185 11.00 20.05 -5.11
C PRO A 185 11.17 19.77 -6.60
N ASP A 186 11.90 20.64 -7.32
CA ASP A 186 12.14 20.49 -8.76
C ASP A 186 13.00 19.26 -9.08
N ASP A 187 14.00 18.97 -8.23
CA ASP A 187 14.83 17.78 -8.38
C ASP A 187 14.02 16.52 -8.06
N GLN A 188 13.21 16.53 -6.99
CA GLN A 188 12.32 15.41 -6.67
C GLN A 188 11.36 15.11 -7.83
N ALA A 189 10.75 16.13 -8.43
CA ALA A 189 9.87 15.98 -9.58
C ALA A 189 10.61 15.39 -10.79
N SER A 190 11.84 15.85 -11.03
CA SER A 190 12.71 15.33 -12.10
C SER A 190 13.11 13.88 -11.88
N GLY A 191 13.43 13.51 -10.63
CA GLY A 191 13.72 12.13 -10.24
C GLY A 191 12.52 11.20 -10.42
N LEU A 192 11.34 11.64 -10.02
CA LEU A 192 10.09 10.87 -10.20
C LEU A 192 9.74 10.67 -11.67
N ALA A 193 9.98 11.67 -12.53
CA ALA A 193 9.78 11.58 -13.98
C ALA A 193 10.85 10.73 -14.69
N SER A 194 11.97 10.41 -14.03
CA SER A 194 13.06 9.63 -14.63
C SER A 194 12.71 8.14 -14.75
N PRO A 195 13.28 7.41 -15.74
CA PRO A 195 13.10 5.97 -15.85
C PRO A 195 13.69 5.18 -14.66
N LEU A 196 14.56 5.79 -13.86
CA LEU A 196 15.10 5.18 -12.64
C LEU A 196 14.03 5.02 -11.56
N SER A 197 13.01 5.89 -11.52
CA SER A 197 11.92 5.76 -10.56
C SER A 197 11.12 4.46 -10.76
N ILE A 198 10.93 4.05 -12.02
CA ILE A 198 10.30 2.79 -12.39
C ILE A 198 11.17 1.61 -11.96
N GLN A 199 12.49 1.70 -12.16
CA GLN A 199 13.43 0.66 -11.72
C GLN A 199 13.43 0.51 -10.19
N LEU A 200 13.45 1.62 -9.47
CA LEU A 200 13.36 1.66 -8.01
C LEU A 200 12.05 1.02 -7.53
N THR A 201 10.92 1.39 -8.12
CA THR A 201 9.60 0.83 -7.77
C THR A 201 9.55 -0.67 -8.02
N ASN A 202 10.06 -1.13 -9.16
CA ASN A 202 10.10 -2.56 -9.49
C ASN A 202 11.04 -3.33 -8.56
N ALA A 203 12.16 -2.76 -8.17
CA ALA A 203 13.10 -3.38 -7.24
C ALA A 203 12.49 -3.51 -5.83
N ILE A 204 11.82 -2.46 -5.34
CA ILE A 204 11.05 -2.49 -4.08
C ILE A 204 9.95 -3.56 -4.16
N TYR A 205 9.18 -3.58 -5.24
CA TYR A 205 8.11 -4.55 -5.42
C TYR A 205 8.64 -5.99 -5.43
N LYS A 206 9.75 -6.24 -6.13
CA LYS A 206 10.41 -7.55 -6.11
C LYS A 206 10.89 -7.93 -4.71
N GLN A 207 11.48 -7.00 -3.97
CA GLN A 207 11.93 -7.24 -2.59
C GLN A 207 10.75 -7.59 -1.67
N LEU A 208 9.59 -6.94 -1.84
CA LEU A 208 8.37 -7.26 -1.09
C LEU A 208 7.79 -8.62 -1.46
N LEU A 209 7.90 -9.03 -2.73
CA LEU A 209 7.42 -10.33 -3.22
C LEU A 209 8.33 -11.49 -2.85
N ASP A 210 9.65 -11.30 -2.90
CA ASP A 210 10.63 -12.35 -2.62
C ASP A 210 10.61 -12.78 -1.15
N GLY A 211 9.84 -12.10 -0.28
CA GLY A 211 9.47 -12.56 1.06
C GLY A 211 10.64 -12.62 2.06
N SER A 212 11.87 -12.36 1.60
CA SER A 212 13.11 -12.48 2.37
C SER A 212 13.29 -11.39 3.43
N TYR A 213 12.32 -10.50 3.62
CA TYR A 213 12.41 -9.38 4.57
C TYR A 213 11.29 -9.35 5.62
N TRP A 214 10.39 -10.35 5.61
CA TRP A 214 9.48 -10.59 6.72
C TRP A 214 9.82 -11.95 7.33
N ASP A 215 10.99 -12.04 7.98
CA ASP A 215 11.19 -13.01 9.05
C ASP A 215 10.91 -12.32 10.39
N PRO A 216 9.66 -12.33 10.88
CA PRO A 216 9.35 -11.82 12.21
C PRO A 216 9.92 -12.71 13.35
N GLY A 217 10.73 -13.73 13.05
CA GLY A 217 11.13 -14.79 13.96
C GLY A 217 12.60 -14.86 14.35
N HIS A 218 13.49 -14.02 13.83
CA HIS A 218 14.88 -13.92 14.32
C HIS A 218 15.02 -12.93 15.49
N SER A 219 14.22 -13.12 16.54
CA SER A 219 14.74 -12.86 17.88
C SER A 219 15.73 -13.98 18.16
N GLU A 220 17.03 -13.68 18.10
CA GLU A 220 18.07 -14.55 18.65
C GLU A 220 17.59 -15.09 20.00
N PRO A 221 17.63 -16.41 20.23
CA PRO A 221 17.43 -16.95 21.56
C PRO A 221 18.52 -16.32 22.42
N SER A 222 18.13 -15.36 23.25
CA SER A 222 19.01 -14.76 24.24
C SER A 222 19.55 -15.92 25.05
N ASP A 223 20.85 -16.15 24.95
CA ASP A 223 21.59 -17.13 25.73
C ASP A 223 21.19 -16.96 27.19
N PHE A 224 20.36 -17.88 27.69
CA PHE A 224 20.05 -17.94 29.11
C PHE A 224 21.35 -18.26 29.83
N PRO A 225 21.81 -17.39 30.75
CA PRO A 225 23.01 -17.69 31.53
C PRO A 225 22.76 -18.97 32.31
N SER A 226 23.57 -19.98 32.01
CA SER A 226 23.55 -21.26 32.71
C SER A 226 24.00 -21.01 34.15
N SER A 227 23.05 -20.93 35.08
CA SER A 227 23.36 -20.88 36.51
C SER A 227 24.14 -22.13 36.91
N PRO A 228 25.29 -21.99 37.59
CA PRO A 228 26.01 -23.14 38.12
C PRO A 228 25.24 -23.74 39.30
N CYS A 229 24.99 -25.05 39.25
CA CYS A 229 24.53 -25.81 40.41
C CYS A 229 25.68 -25.91 41.43
N ASN A 230 25.45 -25.42 42.65
CA ASN A 230 26.20 -25.76 43.85
C ASN A 230 25.36 -26.73 44.69
#